data_AF-A0A662ER23-F1
#
_entry.id   AF-A0A662ER23-F1
#
_cell.length_a   1.000
_cell.length_b   1.000
_cell.length_c   1.000
_cell.angle_alpha   90.00
_cell.angle_beta   90.00
_cell.angle_gamma   90.00
#
_symmetry.space_group_name_H-M   'P 1'
#
loop_
_entity.id
_entity.type
_entity.pdbx_description
1 polymer ?
#
loop_
_entity_poly.entity_id
_entity_poly.type
_entity_poly.pdbx_seq_one_letter_code
_entity_poly.pdbx_strand_id
1 'polypeptide(L)'
;LLNGHGQEYVIPNAIHQFMKKYQVPTVIAFVNWPLVIPDLLEDEAHGGPFDTPFKHADEAETSYSMALFPELIHIEDAIDTVPSGFLRDGKGLRHIDGGGDIYQRPIPGHAQVGLSGLEICIYPEGVIGKPSLASPEKAYAGVERILDYLVELHDDILGTFPPGELPPMEKVSQRPKEEIDAVVRGPRNGGRHLYTISYPP
;
A
#
# COMPACT_ATOMS: atom_id res chain seq x y z
N LEU A 1 3.72 -2.91 -8.00
CA LEU A 1 2.99 -1.72 -7.51
C LEU A 1 3.36 -1.54 -6.05
N LEU A 2 3.93 -0.40 -5.69
CA LEU A 2 4.25 -0.06 -4.29
C LEU A 2 3.20 0.92 -3.79
N ASN A 3 2.62 0.67 -2.62
CA ASN A 3 1.58 1.49 -2.02
C ASN A 3 1.90 1.81 -0.57
N GLY A 4 1.50 3.00 -0.15
CA GLY A 4 1.58 3.47 1.23
C GLY A 4 0.32 4.15 1.74
N HIS A 5 -0.73 4.24 0.92
CA HIS A 5 -1.98 4.88 1.31
C HIS A 5 -3.00 3.80 1.68
N GLY A 6 -3.83 4.05 2.71
CA GLY A 6 -5.06 3.29 2.91
C GLY A 6 -5.99 3.32 1.69
N GLN A 7 -7.16 2.69 1.79
CA GLN A 7 -8.11 2.59 0.67
C GLN A 7 -7.51 1.84 -0.55
N GLU A 8 -6.50 1.02 -0.31
CA GLU A 8 -5.75 0.24 -1.27
C GLU A 8 -6.58 -0.86 -1.94
N TYR A 9 -7.78 -1.17 -1.43
CA TYR A 9 -8.73 -2.16 -1.97
C TYR A 9 -9.07 -1.98 -3.44
N VAL A 10 -8.89 -0.78 -4.01
CA VAL A 10 -9.03 -0.55 -5.46
C VAL A 10 -7.97 -1.26 -6.29
N ILE A 11 -6.75 -1.44 -5.76
CA ILE A 11 -5.61 -2.04 -6.44
C ILE A 11 -5.79 -3.56 -6.66
N PRO A 12 -6.04 -4.40 -5.63
CA PRO A 12 -6.23 -5.83 -5.85
C PRO A 12 -7.46 -6.11 -6.73
N ASN A 13 -8.53 -5.30 -6.58
CA ASN A 13 -9.68 -5.38 -7.48
C ASN A 13 -9.29 -5.12 -8.94
N ALA A 14 -8.51 -4.08 -9.22
CA ALA A 14 -8.04 -3.77 -10.57
C ALA A 14 -7.14 -4.87 -11.14
N ILE A 15 -6.20 -5.42 -10.34
CA ILE A 15 -5.32 -6.53 -10.76
C ILE A 15 -6.17 -7.74 -11.17
N HIS A 16 -7.13 -8.13 -10.34
CA HIS A 16 -7.97 -9.29 -10.63
C HIS A 16 -8.98 -9.05 -11.76
N GLN A 17 -9.50 -7.84 -11.91
CA GLN A 17 -10.31 -7.46 -13.06
C GLN A 17 -9.51 -7.56 -14.36
N PHE A 18 -8.28 -7.03 -14.37
CA PHE A 18 -7.37 -7.16 -15.51
C PHE A 18 -7.12 -8.62 -15.85
N MET A 19 -6.72 -9.43 -14.86
CA MET A 19 -6.38 -10.84 -15.08
C MET A 19 -7.57 -11.64 -15.62
N LYS A 20 -8.75 -11.50 -15.02
CA LYS A 20 -9.96 -12.24 -15.44
C LYS A 20 -10.43 -11.83 -16.85
N LYS A 21 -10.29 -10.56 -17.20
CA LYS A 21 -10.71 -10.01 -18.49
C LYS A 21 -9.77 -10.40 -19.62
N TYR A 22 -8.48 -10.12 -19.45
CA TYR A 22 -7.50 -10.27 -20.52
C TYR A 22 -6.90 -11.66 -20.58
N GLN A 23 -6.68 -12.32 -19.43
CA GLN A 23 -6.02 -13.64 -19.35
C GLN A 23 -4.75 -13.73 -20.21
N VAL A 24 -3.96 -12.65 -20.23
CA VAL A 24 -2.66 -12.64 -20.88
C VAL A 24 -1.59 -12.99 -19.85
N PRO A 25 -0.52 -13.71 -20.24
CA PRO A 25 0.62 -13.92 -19.34
C PRO A 25 1.20 -12.59 -18.87
N THR A 26 1.25 -12.39 -17.55
CA THR A 26 1.73 -11.15 -16.94
C THR A 26 2.17 -11.41 -15.50
N VAL A 27 3.06 -10.56 -15.00
CA VAL A 27 3.46 -10.52 -13.59
C VAL A 27 3.04 -9.15 -13.04
N ILE A 28 2.06 -9.13 -12.15
CA ILE A 28 1.60 -7.91 -11.49
C ILE A 28 1.52 -8.19 -9.99
N ALA A 29 2.42 -7.58 -9.23
CA ALA A 29 2.45 -7.69 -7.77
C ALA A 29 2.11 -6.34 -7.11
N PHE A 30 1.51 -6.42 -5.93
CA PHE A 30 1.14 -5.29 -5.09
C PHE A 30 1.82 -5.47 -3.73
N VAL A 31 2.64 -4.49 -3.34
CA VAL A 31 3.29 -4.40 -2.04
C VAL A 31 2.70 -3.21 -1.32
N ASN A 32 2.06 -3.46 -0.18
CA ASN A 32 1.68 -2.43 0.77
C ASN A 32 2.83 -2.31 1.79
N TRP A 33 3.64 -1.26 1.71
CA TRP A 33 4.87 -1.17 2.50
C TRP A 33 4.66 -1.24 4.01
N PRO A 34 3.55 -0.74 4.61
CA PRO A 34 3.33 -0.87 6.05
C PRO A 34 3.28 -2.33 6.52
N LEU A 35 2.82 -3.26 5.66
CA LEU A 35 2.75 -4.68 5.98
C LEU A 35 4.10 -5.40 5.87
N VAL A 36 5.13 -4.76 5.30
CA VAL A 36 6.50 -5.29 5.29
C VAL A 36 7.15 -5.10 6.67
N ILE A 37 6.76 -4.04 7.38
CA ILE A 37 7.42 -3.61 8.62
C ILE A 37 6.46 -3.23 9.76
N PRO A 38 5.40 -4.01 10.04
CA PRO A 38 4.39 -3.63 11.01
C PRO A 38 4.98 -3.34 12.40
N ASP A 39 5.96 -4.13 12.84
CA ASP A 39 6.67 -3.97 14.11
C ASP A 39 7.50 -2.67 14.20
N LEU A 40 7.88 -2.08 13.06
CA LEU A 40 8.64 -0.83 12.98
C LEU A 40 7.76 0.38 12.63
N LEU A 41 6.45 0.20 12.70
CA LEU A 41 5.43 1.26 12.59
C LEU A 41 4.54 1.34 13.83
N GLU A 42 4.46 0.25 14.58
CA GLU A 42 3.71 0.19 15.82
C GLU A 42 4.28 1.13 16.90
N ASP A 43 3.43 1.46 17.86
CA ASP A 43 3.79 2.20 19.07
C ASP A 43 4.43 1.28 20.12
N GLU A 44 5.08 1.89 21.11
CA GLU A 44 5.76 1.20 22.22
C GLU A 44 4.85 0.18 22.94
N ALA A 45 3.55 0.45 23.03
CA ALA A 45 2.58 -0.46 23.65
C ALA A 45 2.38 -1.76 22.86
N HIS A 46 2.69 -1.76 21.57
CA HIS A 46 2.61 -2.92 20.68
C HIS A 46 4.01 -3.47 20.33
N GLY A 47 5.08 -2.79 20.76
CA GLY A 47 6.46 -3.24 20.64
C GLY A 47 7.29 -2.51 19.59
N GLY A 48 6.71 -1.48 18.94
CA GLY A 48 7.43 -0.65 17.98
C GLY A 48 8.06 0.61 18.60
N PRO A 49 8.69 1.46 17.76
CA PRO A 49 9.55 2.55 18.23
C PRO A 49 8.81 3.89 18.50
N PHE A 50 7.50 3.96 18.26
CA PHE A 50 6.75 5.21 18.29
C PHE A 50 6.01 5.44 19.61
N ASP A 51 5.90 6.70 20.03
CA ASP A 51 5.22 7.07 21.28
C ASP A 51 3.69 6.97 21.12
N THR A 52 3.20 7.13 19.89
CA THR A 52 1.77 7.12 19.54
C THR A 52 1.42 6.12 18.44
N PRO A 53 0.20 5.53 18.46
CA PRO A 53 -0.21 4.55 17.46
C PRO A 53 -0.23 5.11 16.04
N PHE A 54 0.17 4.27 15.07
CA PHE A 54 0.20 4.58 13.66
C PHE A 54 -1.17 4.97 13.09
N LYS A 55 -1.22 6.10 12.40
CA LYS A 55 -2.39 6.77 11.81
C LYS A 55 -2.01 7.52 10.54
N HIS A 56 -2.31 8.82 10.43
CA HIS A 56 -2.15 9.62 9.22
C HIS A 56 -1.50 10.97 9.54
N ALA A 57 -0.44 11.31 8.81
CA ALA A 57 0.42 12.46 9.05
C ALA A 57 0.86 12.56 10.51
N ASP A 58 1.03 11.40 11.15
CA ASP A 58 1.29 11.25 12.57
C ASP A 58 2.81 11.20 12.83
N GLU A 59 3.17 10.76 14.04
CA GLU A 59 4.56 10.60 14.43
C GLU A 59 5.34 9.69 13.47
N ALA A 60 4.75 8.58 13.04
CA ALA A 60 5.42 7.62 12.17
C ALA A 60 5.55 8.15 10.74
N GLU A 61 4.47 8.56 10.06
CA GLU A 61 4.59 9.07 8.68
C GLU A 61 5.54 10.27 8.61
N THR A 62 5.52 11.15 9.62
CA THR A 62 6.41 12.31 9.70
C THR A 62 7.86 11.88 9.96
N SER A 63 8.12 10.87 10.80
CA SER A 63 9.48 10.36 11.05
C SER A 63 10.11 9.76 9.79
N TYR A 64 9.36 8.92 9.06
CA TYR A 64 9.81 8.36 7.78
C TYR A 64 10.02 9.47 6.73
N SER A 65 9.15 10.46 6.74
CA SER A 65 9.26 11.64 5.88
C SER A 65 10.53 12.44 6.15
N MET A 66 10.84 12.72 7.41
CA MET A 66 12.08 13.42 7.79
C MET A 66 13.34 12.62 7.45
N ALA A 67 13.27 11.28 7.52
CA ALA A 67 14.40 10.43 7.16
C ALA A 67 14.70 10.44 5.65
N LEU A 68 13.67 10.55 4.81
CA LEU A 68 13.79 10.43 3.34
C LEU A 68 13.84 11.78 2.62
N PHE A 69 13.12 12.77 3.12
CA PHE A 69 12.93 14.09 2.53
C PHE A 69 12.90 15.20 3.59
N PRO A 70 13.98 15.34 4.39
CA PRO A 70 14.04 16.30 5.49
C PRO A 70 13.78 17.74 5.05
N GLU A 71 14.12 18.10 3.81
CA GLU A 71 13.92 19.43 3.24
C GLU A 71 12.46 19.78 2.98
N LEU A 72 11.55 18.79 2.97
CA LEU A 72 10.12 19.00 2.76
C LEU A 72 9.32 19.00 4.07
N ILE A 73 9.96 18.76 5.22
CA ILE A 73 9.30 18.70 6.53
C ILE A 73 9.69 19.90 7.38
N HIS A 74 8.70 20.77 7.63
CA HIS A 74 8.81 21.88 8.58
C HIS A 74 8.11 21.47 9.88
N ILE A 75 8.86 20.85 10.79
CA ILE A 75 8.31 20.30 12.04
C ILE A 75 7.75 21.39 12.96
N GLU A 76 8.22 22.62 12.83
CA GLU A 76 7.71 23.80 13.53
C GLU A 76 6.26 24.15 13.18
N ASP A 77 5.76 23.68 12.02
CA ASP A 77 4.38 23.89 11.56
C ASP A 77 3.45 22.73 12.00
N ALA A 78 3.98 21.72 12.72
CA ALA A 78 3.23 20.54 13.12
C ALA A 78 2.09 20.88 14.09
N ILE A 79 0.89 20.36 13.81
CA ILE A 79 -0.28 20.47 14.69
C ILE A 79 -0.71 19.08 15.13
N ASP A 80 -0.65 18.85 16.44
CA ASP A 80 -1.09 17.60 17.03
C ASP A 80 -2.62 17.54 17.14
N THR A 81 -3.17 16.36 16.85
CA THR A 81 -4.57 16.03 17.06
C THR A 81 -4.71 14.79 17.96
N VAL A 82 -5.92 14.60 18.49
CA VAL A 82 -6.24 13.42 19.31
C VAL A 82 -7.26 12.57 18.55
N PRO A 83 -6.86 11.38 18.07
CA PRO A 83 -7.77 10.50 17.36
C PRO A 83 -9.01 10.14 18.19
N SER A 84 -10.19 10.29 17.60
CA SER A 84 -11.49 10.01 18.22
C SER A 84 -12.45 9.28 17.26
N GLY A 85 -13.46 8.62 17.82
CA GLY A 85 -14.48 7.86 17.10
C GLY A 85 -15.80 7.84 17.86
N PHE A 86 -16.87 7.34 17.24
CA PHE A 86 -18.24 7.48 17.77
C PHE A 86 -18.65 6.38 18.75
N LEU A 87 -17.95 5.25 18.77
CA LEU A 87 -18.27 4.17 19.71
C LEU A 87 -17.89 4.55 21.14
N ARG A 88 -18.83 4.29 22.06
CA ARG A 88 -18.73 4.63 23.49
C ARG A 88 -17.40 4.19 24.10
N ASP A 89 -16.87 5.03 24.97
CA ASP A 89 -15.65 4.77 25.76
C ASP A 89 -14.44 4.39 24.88
N GLY A 90 -14.37 4.91 23.64
CA GLY A 90 -13.27 4.61 22.70
C GLY A 90 -13.26 3.18 22.17
N LYS A 91 -14.33 2.38 22.38
CA LYS A 91 -14.39 0.96 21.99
C LYS A 91 -14.22 0.72 20.49
N GLY A 92 -14.36 1.74 19.65
CA GLY A 92 -14.06 1.68 18.22
C GLY A 92 -12.65 1.16 17.94
N LEU A 93 -11.68 1.57 18.76
CA LEU A 93 -10.28 1.15 18.64
C LEU A 93 -10.05 -0.34 18.94
N ARG A 94 -11.05 -1.09 19.43
CA ARG A 94 -10.96 -2.55 19.57
C ARG A 94 -11.38 -3.30 18.31
N HIS A 95 -12.15 -2.65 17.44
CA HIS A 95 -12.79 -3.28 16.30
C HIS A 95 -12.20 -2.80 14.99
N ILE A 96 -11.90 -1.50 14.90
CA ILE A 96 -11.42 -0.81 13.71
C ILE A 96 -9.91 -0.65 13.80
N ASP A 97 -9.23 -1.06 12.73
CA ASP A 97 -7.78 -1.00 12.62
C ASP A 97 -7.21 0.43 12.58
N GLY A 98 -5.90 0.53 12.72
CA GLY A 98 -5.11 1.75 12.63
C GLY A 98 -4.61 2.07 11.23
N GLY A 99 -3.60 2.93 11.16
CA GLY A 99 -2.88 3.21 9.92
C GLY A 99 -2.32 1.92 9.33
N GLY A 100 -2.36 1.81 8.00
CA GLY A 100 -1.82 0.67 7.25
C GLY A 100 -2.43 -0.71 7.57
N ASP A 101 -3.51 -0.78 8.35
CA ASP A 101 -4.10 -2.01 8.89
C ASP A 101 -3.05 -2.93 9.60
N ILE A 102 -2.02 -2.33 10.21
CA ILE A 102 -0.88 -3.08 10.77
C ILE A 102 -1.22 -3.79 12.09
N TYR A 103 -2.24 -3.33 12.82
CA TYR A 103 -2.63 -3.90 14.11
C TYR A 103 -3.52 -5.13 14.00
N GLN A 104 -3.92 -5.50 12.77
CA GLN A 104 -4.69 -6.70 12.44
C GLN A 104 -5.98 -6.84 13.24
N ARG A 105 -6.71 -5.72 13.40
CA ARG A 105 -8.02 -5.71 14.03
C ARG A 105 -9.09 -6.20 13.04
N PRO A 106 -10.24 -6.69 13.51
CA PRO A 106 -11.20 -7.37 12.65
C PRO A 106 -11.83 -6.53 11.53
N ILE A 107 -11.83 -5.20 11.64
CA ILE A 107 -12.40 -4.28 10.66
C ILE A 107 -11.27 -3.39 10.13
N PRO A 108 -10.80 -3.60 8.89
CA PRO A 108 -9.87 -2.68 8.23
C PRO A 108 -10.38 -1.24 8.25
N GLY A 109 -9.48 -0.26 8.33
CA GLY A 109 -9.85 1.15 8.47
C GLY A 109 -10.81 1.64 7.37
N HIS A 110 -10.61 1.16 6.14
CA HIS A 110 -11.42 1.50 4.97
C HIS A 110 -12.76 0.72 4.88
N ALA A 111 -12.96 -0.32 5.69
CA ALA A 111 -14.12 -1.22 5.65
C ALA A 111 -15.29 -0.74 6.52
N GLN A 112 -15.30 0.55 6.89
CA GLN A 112 -16.36 1.14 7.70
C GLN A 112 -16.67 2.58 7.27
N VAL A 113 -17.93 2.97 7.44
CA VAL A 113 -18.39 4.35 7.36
C VAL A 113 -19.33 4.59 8.54
N GLY A 114 -19.15 5.70 9.24
CA GLY A 114 -20.03 6.10 10.35
C GLY A 114 -19.66 5.53 11.73
N LEU A 115 -18.52 4.86 11.88
CA LEU A 115 -17.94 4.55 13.20
C LEU A 115 -16.87 5.56 13.63
N SER A 116 -16.37 6.37 12.68
CA SER A 116 -15.54 7.56 12.88
C SER A 116 -16.16 8.78 12.18
N GLY A 117 -15.73 9.98 12.57
CA GLY A 117 -16.12 11.20 11.87
C GLY A 117 -15.42 11.35 10.53
N LEU A 118 -16.03 12.17 9.67
CA LEU A 118 -15.41 12.58 8.41
C LEU A 118 -14.19 13.44 8.71
N GLU A 119 -13.02 13.09 8.15
CA GLU A 119 -11.74 13.72 8.50
C GLU A 119 -11.76 15.24 8.36
N ILE A 120 -12.33 15.80 7.29
CA ILE A 120 -12.45 17.27 7.15
C ILE A 120 -13.28 17.94 8.26
N CYS A 121 -14.14 17.19 8.95
CA CYS A 121 -14.94 17.70 10.08
C CYS A 121 -14.25 17.53 11.44
N ILE A 122 -13.41 16.51 11.62
CA ILE A 122 -12.83 16.17 12.92
C ILE A 122 -11.31 16.38 13.01
N TYR A 123 -10.64 16.48 11.87
CA TYR A 123 -9.20 16.74 11.71
C TYR A 123 -8.98 17.73 10.54
N PRO A 124 -9.52 18.97 10.61
CA PRO A 124 -9.39 19.95 9.53
C PRO A 124 -7.93 20.32 9.19
N GLU A 125 -6.99 20.04 10.08
CA GLU A 125 -5.54 20.19 9.89
C GLU A 125 -4.95 19.15 8.93
N GLY A 126 -5.68 18.06 8.63
CA GLY A 126 -5.19 16.95 7.83
C GLY A 126 -4.31 15.96 8.60
N VAL A 127 -4.26 16.08 9.93
CA VAL A 127 -3.43 15.26 10.82
C VAL A 127 -4.30 14.41 11.72
N ILE A 128 -4.00 13.11 11.82
CA ILE A 128 -4.63 12.17 12.75
C ILE A 128 -3.53 11.61 13.65
N GLY A 129 -3.14 12.33 14.70
CA GLY A 129 -2.05 11.91 15.59
C GLY A 129 -1.12 13.05 15.98
N LYS A 130 0.12 12.71 16.34
CA LYS A 130 1.09 13.67 16.91
C LYS A 130 2.39 13.77 16.10
N PRO A 131 2.39 14.48 14.96
CA PRO A 131 3.61 14.70 14.18
C PRO A 131 4.70 15.42 14.99
N SER A 132 4.38 16.19 16.02
CA SER A 132 5.37 16.90 16.84
C SER A 132 6.37 15.99 17.58
N LEU A 133 6.07 14.70 17.70
CA LEU A 133 6.93 13.70 18.35
C LEU A 133 7.87 12.99 17.36
N ALA A 134 7.81 13.34 16.08
CA ALA A 134 8.57 12.68 15.04
C ALA A 134 10.09 12.86 15.20
N SER A 135 10.83 11.81 14.85
CA SER A 135 12.30 11.81 14.81
C SER A 135 12.75 10.88 13.68
N PRO A 136 13.64 11.33 12.77
CA PRO A 136 14.08 10.52 11.63
C PRO A 136 14.78 9.23 12.07
N GLU A 137 15.45 9.24 13.23
CA GLU A 137 16.14 8.08 13.78
C GLU A 137 15.19 6.90 14.07
N LYS A 138 13.93 7.17 14.43
CA LYS A 138 12.91 6.13 14.65
C LYS A 138 12.57 5.36 13.36
N ALA A 139 12.79 5.96 12.19
CA ALA A 139 12.41 5.40 10.90
C ALA A 139 13.53 4.63 10.18
N TYR A 140 14.81 4.85 10.51
CA TYR A 140 15.93 4.31 9.74
C TYR A 140 15.90 2.79 9.58
N ALA A 141 15.66 2.05 10.66
CA ALA A 141 15.58 0.59 10.61
C ALA A 141 14.45 0.09 9.69
N GLY A 142 13.33 0.81 9.63
CA GLY A 142 12.22 0.45 8.77
C GLY A 142 12.50 0.77 7.30
N VAL A 143 13.13 1.91 7.02
CA VAL A 143 13.57 2.27 5.67
C VAL A 143 14.51 1.20 5.11
N GLU A 144 15.52 0.80 5.87
CA GLU A 144 16.46 -0.26 5.45
C GLU A 144 15.71 -1.57 5.15
N ARG A 145 14.85 -2.02 6.06
CA ARG A 145 14.09 -3.27 5.88
C ARG A 145 13.13 -3.23 4.69
N ILE A 146 12.48 -2.10 4.42
CA ILE A 146 11.64 -1.93 3.23
C ILE A 146 12.50 -2.05 1.97
N LEU A 147 13.65 -1.37 1.92
CA LEU A 147 14.51 -1.38 0.75
C LEU A 147 15.09 -2.77 0.49
N ASP A 148 15.57 -3.46 1.54
CA ASP A 148 16.08 -4.83 1.44
C ASP A 148 15.01 -5.78 0.89
N TYR A 149 13.79 -5.73 1.43
CA TYR A 149 12.67 -6.54 0.95
C TYR A 149 12.31 -6.23 -0.51
N LEU A 150 12.28 -4.95 -0.90
CA LEU A 150 11.95 -4.56 -2.27
C LEU A 150 13.02 -5.01 -3.26
N VAL A 151 14.30 -4.97 -2.88
CA VAL A 151 15.41 -5.48 -3.70
C VAL A 151 15.32 -7.00 -3.83
N GLU A 152 15.11 -7.73 -2.74
CA GLU A 152 14.94 -9.18 -2.77
C GLU A 152 13.79 -9.59 -3.70
N LEU A 153 12.60 -9.00 -3.51
CA LEU A 153 11.44 -9.29 -4.34
C LEU A 153 11.69 -8.93 -5.82
N HIS A 154 12.34 -7.80 -6.08
CA HIS A 154 12.70 -7.37 -7.42
C HIS A 154 13.64 -8.39 -8.10
N ASP A 155 14.70 -8.80 -7.41
CA ASP A 155 15.71 -9.72 -7.94
C ASP A 155 15.14 -11.12 -8.15
N ASP A 156 14.27 -11.61 -7.26
CA ASP A 156 13.56 -12.87 -7.42
C ASP A 156 12.63 -12.86 -8.64
N ILE A 157 11.90 -11.77 -8.86
CA ILE A 157 11.04 -11.61 -10.03
C ILE A 157 11.88 -11.56 -11.31
N LEU A 158 12.97 -10.78 -11.34
CA LEU A 158 13.85 -10.69 -12.51
C LEU A 158 14.59 -12.00 -12.81
N GLY A 159 15.01 -12.72 -11.77
CA GLY A 159 15.66 -14.02 -11.91
C GLY A 159 14.71 -15.09 -12.48
N THR A 160 13.42 -14.98 -12.18
CA THR A 160 12.39 -15.92 -12.68
C THR A 160 11.83 -15.51 -14.04
N PHE A 161 11.56 -14.22 -14.23
CA PHE A 161 10.91 -13.63 -15.41
C PHE A 161 11.72 -12.41 -15.90
N PRO A 162 12.90 -12.62 -16.51
CA PRO A 162 13.67 -11.52 -17.07
C PRO A 162 12.91 -10.83 -18.22
N PRO A 163 13.32 -9.63 -18.65
CA PRO A 163 12.61 -8.89 -19.70
C PRO A 163 12.38 -9.72 -20.97
N GLY A 164 11.10 -9.92 -21.32
CA GLY A 164 10.66 -10.71 -22.47
C GLY A 164 10.20 -12.13 -22.11
N GLU A 165 10.51 -12.62 -20.92
CA GLU A 165 10.02 -13.89 -20.39
C GLU A 165 8.75 -13.64 -19.56
N LEU A 166 7.74 -14.48 -19.78
CA LEU A 166 6.45 -14.38 -19.12
C LEU A 166 6.05 -15.72 -18.50
N PRO A 167 5.12 -15.74 -17.54
CA PRO A 167 4.58 -16.99 -17.03
C PRO A 167 4.07 -17.91 -18.16
N PRO A 168 4.20 -19.24 -18.02
CA PRO A 168 3.79 -20.16 -19.07
C PRO A 168 2.31 -20.01 -19.40
N MET A 169 2.00 -19.69 -20.66
CA MET A 169 0.67 -19.32 -21.12
C MET A 169 -0.39 -20.39 -20.79
N GLU A 170 -0.05 -21.66 -20.98
CA GLU A 170 -0.92 -22.80 -20.74
C GLU A 170 -1.32 -22.97 -19.26
N LYS A 171 -0.63 -22.29 -18.34
CA LYS A 171 -0.93 -22.28 -16.91
C LYS A 171 -1.72 -21.05 -16.46
N VAL A 172 -1.78 -20.00 -17.28
CA VAL A 172 -2.35 -18.69 -16.89
C VAL A 172 -3.42 -18.16 -17.85
N SER A 173 -3.72 -18.88 -18.93
CA SER A 173 -4.74 -18.50 -19.90
C SER A 173 -5.56 -19.69 -20.38
N GLN A 174 -6.87 -19.47 -20.58
CA GLN A 174 -7.74 -20.39 -21.31
C GLN A 174 -8.10 -19.88 -22.71
N ARG A 175 -7.45 -18.82 -23.18
CA ARG A 175 -7.69 -18.26 -24.52
C ARG A 175 -7.00 -19.10 -25.60
N PRO A 176 -7.47 -19.01 -26.86
CA PRO A 176 -6.78 -19.63 -27.99
C PRO A 176 -5.31 -19.18 -28.03
N LYS A 177 -4.40 -20.13 -28.26
CA LYS A 177 -2.96 -19.89 -28.31
C LYS A 177 -2.61 -18.79 -29.32
N GLU A 178 -3.23 -18.82 -30.49
CA GLU A 178 -2.98 -17.88 -31.57
C GLU A 178 -3.37 -16.45 -31.19
N GLU A 179 -4.40 -16.28 -30.36
CA GLU A 179 -4.84 -14.97 -29.85
C GLU A 179 -3.79 -14.39 -28.90
N ILE A 180 -3.31 -15.20 -27.94
CA ILE A 180 -2.29 -14.79 -26.98
C ILE A 180 -0.95 -14.54 -27.67
N ASP A 181 -0.49 -15.46 -28.53
CA ASP A 181 0.76 -15.33 -29.27
C ASP A 181 0.77 -14.03 -30.10
N ALA A 182 -0.37 -13.66 -30.71
CA ALA A 182 -0.49 -12.41 -31.44
C ALA A 182 -0.38 -11.18 -30.53
N VAL A 183 -0.97 -11.20 -29.34
CA VAL A 183 -0.93 -10.07 -28.40
C VAL A 183 0.44 -9.93 -27.74
N VAL A 184 1.08 -11.04 -27.34
CA VAL A 184 2.44 -11.06 -26.78
C VAL A 184 3.46 -10.53 -27.79
N ARG A 185 3.30 -10.88 -29.08
CA ARG A 185 4.14 -10.32 -30.16
C ARG A 185 3.99 -8.80 -30.29
N GLY A 186 2.78 -8.29 -30.06
CA GLY A 186 2.47 -6.87 -30.09
C GLY A 186 2.39 -6.26 -31.50
N PRO A 187 1.69 -5.11 -31.67
CA PRO A 187 1.37 -4.54 -32.99
C PRO A 187 2.60 -4.03 -33.75
N ARG A 188 3.69 -3.70 -33.05
CA ARG A 188 4.94 -3.24 -33.67
C ARG A 188 5.75 -4.37 -34.30
N ASN A 189 5.45 -5.63 -33.98
CA ASN A 189 6.16 -6.80 -34.49
C ASN A 189 5.23 -7.73 -35.30
N GLY A 190 4.18 -7.19 -35.93
CA GLY A 190 3.22 -7.99 -36.70
C GLY A 190 2.26 -8.83 -35.84
N GLY A 191 2.11 -8.46 -34.57
CA GLY A 191 1.09 -8.98 -33.66
C GLY A 191 -0.14 -8.08 -33.58
N ARG A 192 -0.89 -8.19 -32.48
CA ARG A 192 -2.12 -7.42 -32.23
C ARG A 192 -2.00 -6.62 -30.93
N HIS A 193 -2.78 -5.55 -30.83
CA HIS A 193 -2.87 -4.77 -29.60
C HIS A 193 -3.72 -5.50 -28.55
N LEU A 194 -3.44 -5.33 -27.26
CA LEU A 194 -4.22 -5.92 -26.16
C LEU A 194 -5.73 -5.58 -26.27
N TYR A 195 -6.05 -4.40 -26.79
CA TYR A 195 -7.43 -3.94 -26.99
C TYR A 195 -8.22 -4.79 -27.98
N THR A 196 -7.58 -5.63 -28.80
CA THR A 196 -8.32 -6.55 -29.66
C THR A 196 -8.98 -7.69 -28.87
N ILE A 197 -8.56 -7.92 -27.63
CA ILE A 197 -9.16 -8.92 -26.73
C ILE A 197 -10.46 -8.39 -26.13
N SER A 198 -10.45 -7.15 -25.65
CA SER A 198 -11.62 -6.56 -24.98
C SER A 198 -11.54 -5.03 -25.03
N TYR A 199 -12.38 -4.44 -25.88
CA TYR A 199 -12.66 -3.00 -25.99
C TYR A 199 -14.07 -2.77 -26.59
N PRO A 200 -14.87 -1.78 -26.12
CA PRO A 200 -14.57 -0.87 -25.02
C PRO A 200 -14.49 -1.59 -23.66
N PRO A 201 -13.72 -1.03 -22.71
CA PRO A 201 -13.53 -1.64 -21.42
C PRO A 201 -14.80 -1.61 -20.57
#